data_AF-A0A7X5VNU5-F1
#
_entry.id   AF-A0A7X5VNU5-F1
#
_cell.length_a   1.000
_cell.length_b   1.000
_cell.length_c   1.000
_cell.angle_alpha   90.00
_cell.angle_beta   90.00
_cell.angle_gamma   90.00
#
_symmetry.space_group_name_H-M   'P 1'
#
loop_
_entity.id
_entity.type
_entity.pdbx_description
1 polymer ?
#
loop_
_entity_poly.entity_id
_entity_poly.type
_entity_poly.pdbx_seq_one_letter_code
_entity_poly.pdbx_strand_id
1 'polypeptide(L)'
;TAELQAWYDTHQDEYRRAPGRKIRYMEINREQLAATVGVTEDELRASYDANLANYSHGDQRRARHILLRVEPEADDAQKAEVRAKADSILARLQAGEPFEPLAQTLSEDPISAARGGDLDFFERDRMVPEFAEAVFSTAVGELAPVTETQFGFHIIQVTDSRAAGTDPFEVVREEIESRLKARRTQEKVGAESDRIAARVASGESFDGVAAAEGLQVGERFVERGNTLTELGVIRPDAVDQIFALDTGATSAPLDTRSGKIIVSVIEVTAATVAPFEEVESQVRQDVLEEKMRQSAYDMAVTATSGDWDLASAAKALDLEVQDSGDLAPGASPSGAGGGTEELQGTLFGDQVRIGDRGVLRVPAGALVYAVTGREPFDPVSFQSAKPGLTVELESDRKNALRESILTKLRDRHEVEINQTLVGQIDGIR
;
A
#
# COMPACT_ATOMS: atom_id res chain seq x y z
N THR A 1 22.89 -39.72 -7.01
CA THR A 1 21.77 -40.12 -6.14
C THR A 1 22.18 -40.23 -4.69
N ALA A 2 23.21 -41.03 -4.32
CA ALA A 2 23.65 -41.14 -2.92
C ALA A 2 24.05 -39.81 -2.26
N GLU A 3 24.71 -38.93 -3.00
CA GLU A 3 25.08 -37.59 -2.53
C GLU A 3 23.87 -36.66 -2.32
N LEU A 4 22.91 -36.69 -3.25
CA LEU A 4 21.67 -35.90 -3.13
C LEU A 4 20.85 -36.37 -1.93
N GLN A 5 20.80 -37.68 -1.69
CA GLN A 5 20.15 -38.25 -0.51
C GLN A 5 20.83 -37.77 0.77
N ALA A 6 22.16 -37.81 0.84
CA ALA A 6 22.91 -37.35 2.01
C ALA A 6 22.69 -35.85 2.28
N TRP A 7 22.65 -35.01 1.24
CA TRP A 7 22.31 -33.59 1.38
C TRP A 7 20.90 -33.40 1.93
N TYR A 8 19.92 -34.08 1.32
CA TYR A 8 18.53 -34.02 1.77
C TYR A 8 18.40 -34.45 3.23
N ASP A 9 19.07 -35.53 3.65
CA ASP A 9 19.03 -36.04 5.02
C ASP A 9 19.57 -35.04 6.05
N THR A 10 20.50 -34.15 5.67
CA THR A 10 21.04 -33.11 6.57
C THR A 10 20.34 -31.75 6.46
N HIS A 11 19.56 -31.50 5.41
CA HIS A 11 18.89 -30.22 5.13
C HIS A 11 17.36 -30.36 5.07
N GLN A 12 16.79 -31.35 5.76
CA GLN A 12 15.35 -31.66 5.69
C GLN A 12 14.44 -30.46 6.01
N ASP A 13 14.86 -29.55 6.90
CA ASP A 13 14.05 -28.39 7.25
C ASP A 13 13.89 -27.39 6.10
N GLU A 14 14.83 -27.34 5.16
CA GLU A 14 14.76 -26.49 3.95
C GLU A 14 13.71 -27.00 2.95
N TYR A 15 13.34 -28.28 3.05
CA TYR A 15 12.35 -28.94 2.19
C TYR A 15 11.00 -29.15 2.88
N ARG A 16 10.75 -28.43 3.98
CA ARG A 16 9.48 -28.50 4.69
C ARG A 16 8.38 -27.78 3.93
N ARG A 17 7.31 -28.49 3.58
CA ARG A 17 6.09 -27.88 3.04
C ARG A 17 5.38 -27.10 4.13
N ALA A 18 4.98 -25.87 3.81
CA ALA A 18 4.13 -25.08 4.69
C ALA A 18 2.80 -25.82 4.94
N PRO A 19 2.21 -25.68 6.14
CA PRO A 19 0.91 -26.28 6.39
C PRO A 19 -0.14 -25.63 5.49
N GLY A 20 -1.08 -26.44 5.02
CA GLY A 20 -2.09 -26.06 4.04
C GLY A 20 -3.51 -26.50 4.44
N ARG A 21 -4.50 -25.87 3.83
CA ARG A 21 -5.91 -26.27 3.89
C ARG A 21 -6.47 -26.30 2.48
N LYS A 22 -7.00 -27.45 2.03
CA LYS A 22 -7.90 -27.46 0.89
C LYS A 22 -9.28 -27.07 1.40
N ILE A 23 -9.85 -26.00 0.88
CA ILE A 23 -11.16 -25.49 1.24
C ILE A 23 -12.14 -25.59 0.09
N ARG A 24 -13.42 -25.63 0.43
CA ARG A 24 -14.52 -25.21 -0.44
C ARG A 24 -15.17 -23.96 0.13
N TYR A 25 -15.78 -23.16 -0.72
CA TYR A 25 -16.42 -21.91 -0.29
C TYR A 25 -17.70 -21.63 -1.09
N MET A 26 -18.70 -21.04 -0.41
CA MET A 26 -19.88 -20.45 -1.03
C MET A 26 -19.68 -18.93 -1.12
N GLU A 27 -19.93 -18.34 -2.29
CA GLU A 27 -19.92 -16.88 -2.46
C GLU A 27 -21.32 -16.29 -2.34
N ILE A 28 -21.45 -15.30 -1.47
CA ILE A 28 -22.67 -14.49 -1.29
C ILE A 28 -22.38 -13.14 -1.93
N ASN A 29 -22.83 -13.00 -3.17
CA ASN A 29 -22.49 -11.87 -4.02
C ASN A 29 -23.39 -10.64 -3.72
N ARG A 30 -22.76 -9.52 -3.41
CA ARG A 30 -23.41 -8.24 -3.11
C ARG A 30 -24.22 -7.72 -4.29
N GLU A 31 -23.71 -7.82 -5.51
CA GLU A 31 -24.37 -7.29 -6.71
C GLU A 31 -25.67 -8.03 -7.01
N GLN A 32 -25.65 -9.37 -6.91
CA GLN A 32 -26.85 -10.19 -7.05
C GLN A 32 -27.91 -9.83 -6.01
N LEU A 33 -27.50 -9.60 -4.76
CA LEU A 33 -28.43 -9.18 -3.71
C LEU A 33 -28.91 -7.73 -3.93
N ALA A 34 -28.05 -6.82 -4.37
CA ALA A 34 -28.39 -5.43 -4.67
C ALA A 34 -29.49 -5.33 -5.74
N ALA A 35 -29.46 -6.21 -6.75
CA ALA A 35 -30.48 -6.27 -7.79
C ALA A 35 -31.90 -6.60 -7.26
N THR A 36 -31.99 -7.18 -6.06
CA THR A 36 -33.26 -7.51 -5.40
C THR A 36 -33.73 -6.44 -4.41
N VAL A 37 -32.94 -5.37 -4.21
CA VAL A 37 -33.21 -4.32 -3.25
C VAL A 37 -33.96 -3.17 -3.93
N GLY A 38 -35.24 -3.03 -3.56
CA GLY A 38 -36.06 -1.86 -3.90
C GLY A 38 -36.08 -0.83 -2.78
N VAL A 39 -36.36 0.42 -3.12
CA VAL A 39 -36.70 1.50 -2.18
C VAL A 39 -37.94 2.20 -2.73
N THR A 40 -38.92 2.46 -1.87
CA THR A 40 -40.19 3.09 -2.27
C THR A 40 -40.12 4.61 -2.16
N GLU A 41 -40.95 5.34 -2.92
CA GLU A 41 -41.05 6.80 -2.83
C GLU A 41 -41.32 7.30 -1.40
N ASP A 42 -42.19 6.61 -0.65
CA ASP A 42 -42.52 6.97 0.72
C ASP A 42 -41.30 6.87 1.64
N GLU A 43 -40.43 5.87 1.43
CA GLU A 43 -39.17 5.72 2.17
C GLU A 43 -38.16 6.81 1.81
N LEU A 44 -38.10 7.21 0.53
CA LEU A 44 -37.24 8.31 0.07
C LEU A 44 -37.66 9.62 0.75
N ARG A 45 -38.97 9.93 0.74
CA ARG A 45 -39.52 11.13 1.37
C ARG A 45 -39.33 11.12 2.87
N ALA A 46 -39.61 10.02 3.55
CA ALA A 46 -39.37 9.90 4.98
C ALA A 46 -37.89 10.06 5.34
N SER A 47 -36.97 9.53 4.52
CA SER A 47 -35.53 9.71 4.71
C SER A 47 -35.11 11.16 4.49
N TYR A 48 -35.67 11.86 3.49
CA TYR A 48 -35.43 13.28 3.28
C TYR A 48 -35.89 14.11 4.48
N ASP A 49 -37.14 13.93 4.91
CA ASP A 49 -37.74 14.67 6.03
C ASP A 49 -36.98 14.46 7.34
N ALA A 50 -36.55 13.23 7.61
CA ALA A 50 -35.76 12.89 8.79
C ALA A 50 -34.33 13.45 8.77
N ASN A 51 -33.81 13.84 7.59
CA ASN A 51 -32.44 14.29 7.40
C ASN A 51 -32.34 15.68 6.73
N LEU A 52 -33.38 16.53 6.83
CA LEU A 52 -33.42 17.88 6.22
C LEU A 52 -32.19 18.74 6.55
N ALA A 53 -31.62 18.57 7.75
CA ALA A 53 -30.42 19.28 8.17
C ALA A 53 -29.20 18.96 7.29
N ASN A 54 -29.10 17.73 6.75
CA ASN A 54 -27.99 17.32 5.88
C ASN A 54 -28.13 17.90 4.46
N TYR A 55 -29.31 18.40 4.11
CA TYR A 55 -29.63 19.01 2.81
C TYR A 55 -29.75 20.53 2.91
N SER A 56 -29.41 21.09 4.07
CA SER A 56 -29.42 22.54 4.27
C SER A 56 -28.08 23.13 3.88
N HIS A 57 -28.11 24.24 3.17
CA HIS A 57 -26.93 24.96 2.71
C HIS A 57 -27.05 26.46 3.03
N GLY A 58 -25.90 27.10 3.19
CA GLY A 58 -25.79 28.55 3.30
C GLY A 58 -26.06 29.25 1.97
N ASP A 59 -25.82 30.56 1.93
CA ASP A 59 -25.81 31.28 0.66
C ASP A 59 -24.69 30.76 -0.23
N GLN A 60 -25.04 30.35 -1.44
CA GLN A 60 -24.12 29.82 -2.42
C GLN A 60 -24.05 30.72 -3.66
N ARG A 61 -22.87 30.71 -4.28
CA ARG A 61 -22.63 31.33 -5.59
C ARG A 61 -21.99 30.29 -6.49
N ARG A 62 -22.40 30.29 -7.75
CA ARG A 62 -21.65 29.60 -8.81
C ARG A 62 -20.84 30.65 -9.54
N ALA A 63 -19.57 30.38 -9.73
CA ALA A 63 -18.69 31.26 -10.48
C ALA A 63 -17.75 30.46 -11.36
N ARG A 64 -17.28 31.11 -12.41
CA ARG A 64 -16.14 30.64 -13.20
C ARG A 64 -15.00 31.64 -13.08
N HIS A 65 -13.77 31.13 -13.10
CA HIS A 65 -12.59 31.97 -12.97
C HIS A 65 -11.48 31.65 -13.98
N ILE A 66 -10.58 32.60 -14.17
CA ILE A 66 -9.28 32.43 -14.80
C ILE A 66 -8.25 32.86 -13.77
N LEU A 67 -7.36 31.94 -13.39
CA LEU A 67 -6.27 32.22 -12.45
C LEU A 67 -4.99 32.52 -13.23
N LEU A 68 -4.34 33.65 -12.93
CA LEU A 68 -2.95 33.91 -13.26
C LEU A 68 -2.14 33.90 -11.97
N ARG A 69 -1.25 32.92 -11.81
CA ARG A 69 -0.47 32.69 -10.61
C ARG A 69 0.59 33.76 -10.40
N VAL A 70 0.84 34.02 -9.13
CA VAL A 70 1.92 34.86 -8.66
C VAL A 70 2.64 34.09 -7.57
N GLU A 71 3.96 33.98 -7.67
CA GLU A 71 4.77 33.34 -6.63
C GLU A 71 4.69 34.14 -5.32
N PRO A 72 4.66 33.50 -4.14
CA PRO A 72 4.56 34.19 -2.86
C PRO A 72 5.63 35.28 -2.63
N GLU A 73 6.84 35.06 -3.18
CA GLU A 73 7.99 35.95 -3.09
C GLU A 73 8.08 36.97 -4.23
N ALA A 74 7.09 37.04 -5.12
CA ALA A 74 7.10 37.95 -6.26
C ALA A 74 7.15 39.42 -5.80
N ASP A 75 8.01 40.20 -6.45
CA ASP A 75 8.12 41.64 -6.21
C ASP A 75 6.94 42.42 -6.83
N ASP A 76 6.82 43.70 -6.47
CA ASP A 76 5.73 44.55 -6.94
C ASP A 76 5.71 44.72 -8.48
N ALA A 77 6.88 44.63 -9.14
CA ALA A 77 6.96 44.73 -10.59
C ALA A 77 6.42 43.47 -11.28
N GLN A 78 6.76 42.29 -10.74
CA GLN A 78 6.24 41.00 -11.19
C GLN A 78 4.73 40.92 -10.98
N LYS A 79 4.23 41.34 -9.80
CA LYS A 79 2.79 41.44 -9.52
C LYS A 79 2.09 42.39 -10.49
N ALA A 80 2.67 43.55 -10.77
CA ALA A 80 2.11 44.51 -11.72
C ALA A 80 2.02 43.95 -13.15
N GLU A 81 2.98 43.13 -13.59
CA GLU A 81 2.95 42.48 -14.91
C GLU A 81 1.80 41.46 -15.00
N VAL A 82 1.64 40.60 -13.99
CA VAL A 82 0.55 39.61 -13.97
C VAL A 82 -0.80 40.29 -13.86
N ARG A 83 -0.90 41.36 -13.05
CA ARG A 83 -2.10 42.20 -12.97
C ARG A 83 -2.47 42.82 -14.32
N ALA A 84 -1.49 43.36 -15.06
CA ALA A 84 -1.75 43.92 -16.39
C ALA A 84 -2.25 42.87 -17.39
N LYS A 85 -1.76 41.63 -17.31
CA LYS A 85 -2.30 40.49 -18.08
C LYS A 85 -3.73 40.18 -17.67
N ALA A 86 -4.03 40.14 -16.37
CA ALA A 86 -5.37 39.90 -15.86
C ALA A 86 -6.36 41.00 -16.30
N ASP A 87 -5.96 42.27 -16.22
CA ASP A 87 -6.74 43.41 -16.69
C ASP A 87 -7.01 43.33 -18.21
N SER A 88 -6.03 42.87 -19.00
CA SER A 88 -6.21 42.64 -20.44
C SER A 88 -7.22 41.53 -20.74
N ILE A 89 -7.19 40.43 -19.99
CA ILE A 89 -8.17 39.33 -20.12
C ILE A 89 -9.56 39.82 -19.72
N LEU A 90 -9.69 40.57 -18.62
CA LEU A 90 -10.97 41.16 -18.21
C LEU A 90 -11.55 42.07 -19.29
N ALA A 91 -10.72 42.92 -19.91
CA ALA A 91 -11.16 43.80 -21.00
C ALA A 91 -11.66 43.03 -22.24
N ARG A 92 -11.02 41.89 -22.56
CA ARG A 92 -11.46 40.99 -23.66
C ARG A 92 -12.84 40.38 -23.37
N LEU A 93 -13.04 39.91 -22.13
CA LEU A 93 -14.33 39.39 -21.69
C LEU A 93 -15.43 40.46 -21.72
N GLN A 94 -15.12 41.67 -21.28
CA GLN A 94 -16.04 42.82 -21.35
C GLN A 94 -16.36 43.22 -22.80
N ALA A 95 -15.44 43.01 -23.74
CA ALA A 95 -15.65 43.20 -25.17
C ALA A 95 -16.48 42.08 -25.83
N GLY A 96 -16.90 41.06 -25.05
CA GLY A 96 -17.75 39.97 -25.50
C GLY A 96 -17.03 38.71 -25.97
N GLU A 97 -15.72 38.58 -25.70
CA GLU A 97 -15.01 37.33 -25.97
C GLU A 97 -15.53 36.20 -25.05
N PRO A 98 -15.72 34.96 -25.55
CA PRO A 98 -16.22 33.86 -24.71
C PRO A 98 -15.25 33.50 -23.59
N PHE A 99 -15.78 33.34 -22.37
CA PHE A 99 -14.99 33.05 -21.17
C PHE A 99 -14.32 31.67 -21.20
N GLU A 100 -15.06 30.63 -21.59
CA GLU A 100 -14.60 29.24 -21.52
C GLU A 100 -13.32 28.97 -22.34
N PRO A 101 -13.21 29.41 -23.60
CA PRO A 101 -11.95 29.30 -24.35
C PRO A 101 -10.78 30.05 -23.69
N LEU A 102 -11.03 31.22 -23.10
CA LEU A 102 -10.00 31.97 -22.39
C LEU A 102 -9.56 31.25 -21.10
N ALA A 103 -10.51 30.67 -20.37
CA ALA A 103 -10.20 29.88 -19.18
C ALA A 103 -9.40 28.62 -19.52
N GLN A 104 -9.79 27.89 -20.56
CA GLN A 104 -9.08 26.69 -21.01
C GLN A 104 -7.64 26.97 -21.49
N THR A 105 -7.41 28.16 -22.05
CA THR A 105 -6.10 28.51 -22.66
C THR A 105 -5.18 29.32 -21.75
N LEU A 106 -5.73 30.14 -20.86
CA LEU A 106 -4.96 31.11 -20.09
C LEU A 106 -5.02 30.88 -18.57
N SER A 107 -5.94 30.06 -18.07
CA SER A 107 -6.02 29.79 -16.63
C SER A 107 -4.93 28.81 -16.19
N GLU A 108 -4.24 29.16 -15.11
CA GLU A 108 -3.21 28.35 -14.47
C GLU A 108 -3.78 27.51 -13.31
N ASP A 109 -5.11 27.44 -13.17
CA ASP A 109 -5.79 26.40 -12.39
C ASP A 109 -6.22 25.23 -13.31
N PRO A 110 -5.49 24.10 -13.31
CA PRO A 110 -5.74 23.01 -14.25
C PRO A 110 -7.11 22.33 -14.07
N ILE A 111 -7.67 22.32 -12.85
CA ILE A 111 -8.92 21.62 -12.56
C ILE A 111 -10.11 22.39 -13.12
N SER A 112 -10.20 23.69 -12.81
CA SER A 112 -11.29 24.52 -13.34
C SER A 112 -11.09 24.84 -14.82
N ALA A 113 -9.86 25.06 -15.29
CA ALA A 113 -9.56 25.33 -16.71
C ALA A 113 -10.15 24.26 -17.64
N ALA A 114 -9.98 22.98 -17.29
CA ALA A 114 -10.54 21.86 -18.04
C ALA A 114 -12.07 21.88 -18.15
N ARG A 115 -12.75 22.59 -17.25
CA ARG A 115 -14.21 22.79 -17.20
C ARG A 115 -14.61 24.23 -17.59
N GLY A 116 -13.78 24.92 -18.38
CA GLY A 116 -14.08 26.29 -18.81
C GLY A 116 -14.03 27.34 -17.69
N GLY A 117 -13.29 27.04 -16.62
CA GLY A 117 -13.13 27.87 -15.44
C GLY A 117 -14.18 27.64 -14.35
N ASP A 118 -15.16 26.74 -14.55
CA ASP A 118 -16.28 26.56 -13.62
C ASP A 118 -15.85 25.94 -12.28
N LEU A 119 -16.31 26.56 -11.21
CA LEU A 119 -16.05 26.16 -9.82
C LEU A 119 -17.26 25.49 -9.16
N ASP A 120 -18.39 25.37 -9.86
CA ASP A 120 -19.68 24.93 -9.31
C ASP A 120 -20.18 25.85 -8.17
N PHE A 121 -21.28 25.48 -7.50
CA PHE A 121 -21.79 26.20 -6.34
C PHE A 121 -20.89 26.03 -5.12
N PHE A 122 -20.57 27.14 -4.46
CA PHE A 122 -19.82 27.14 -3.21
C PHE A 122 -20.37 28.16 -2.23
N GLU A 123 -20.20 27.87 -0.95
CA GLU A 123 -20.45 28.80 0.16
C GLU A 123 -19.25 29.72 0.37
N ARG A 124 -19.49 30.84 1.04
CA ARG A 124 -18.47 31.88 1.27
C ARG A 124 -17.22 31.34 2.00
N ASP A 125 -17.39 30.40 2.92
CA ASP A 125 -16.32 29.82 3.73
C ASP A 125 -15.46 28.77 3.01
N ARG A 126 -15.89 28.34 1.81
CA ARG A 126 -15.14 27.39 0.96
C ARG A 126 -14.07 28.06 0.10
N MET A 127 -14.06 29.39 0.04
CA MET A 127 -13.12 30.18 -0.75
C MET A 127 -12.28 31.10 0.15
N VAL A 128 -11.12 31.52 -0.35
CA VAL A 128 -10.30 32.53 0.34
C VAL A 128 -11.06 33.85 0.45
N PRO A 129 -10.89 34.63 1.53
CA PRO A 129 -11.74 35.77 1.85
C PRO A 129 -11.89 36.79 0.71
N GLU A 130 -10.80 37.09 0.00
CA GLU A 130 -10.77 38.08 -1.07
C GLU A 130 -11.57 37.60 -2.29
N PHE A 131 -11.42 36.32 -2.65
CA PHE A 131 -12.18 35.70 -3.74
C PHE A 131 -13.66 35.62 -3.40
N ALA A 132 -13.98 35.17 -2.18
CA ALA A 132 -15.35 35.06 -1.72
C ALA A 132 -16.03 36.43 -1.70
N GLU A 133 -15.33 37.48 -1.24
CA GLU A 133 -15.89 38.84 -1.24
C GLU A 133 -16.14 39.35 -2.66
N ALA A 134 -15.21 39.15 -3.59
CA ALA A 134 -15.41 39.52 -4.99
C ALA A 134 -16.61 38.82 -5.62
N VAL A 135 -16.77 37.52 -5.40
CA VAL A 135 -17.90 36.73 -5.93
C VAL A 135 -19.22 37.18 -5.32
N PHE A 136 -19.32 37.27 -3.99
CA PHE A 136 -20.59 37.52 -3.33
C PHE A 136 -21.04 38.99 -3.41
N SER A 137 -20.14 39.92 -3.73
CA SER A 137 -20.46 41.32 -4.01
C SER A 137 -20.79 41.61 -5.49
N THR A 138 -20.54 40.65 -6.38
CA THR A 138 -20.82 40.77 -7.82
C THR A 138 -22.19 40.16 -8.16
N ALA A 139 -22.95 40.83 -9.04
CA ALA A 139 -24.25 40.34 -9.46
C ALA A 139 -24.13 39.12 -10.39
N VAL A 140 -25.14 38.26 -10.39
CA VAL A 140 -25.20 37.10 -11.29
C VAL A 140 -25.18 37.57 -12.75
N GLY A 141 -24.32 36.96 -13.55
CA GLY A 141 -24.05 37.29 -14.95
C GLY A 141 -22.88 38.26 -15.14
N GLU A 142 -22.45 38.96 -14.09
CA GLU A 142 -21.43 40.01 -14.18
C GLU A 142 -20.01 39.51 -13.90
N LEU A 143 -19.03 40.26 -14.40
CA LEU A 143 -17.62 40.07 -14.15
C LEU A 143 -17.21 40.88 -12.91
N ALA A 144 -16.56 40.23 -11.95
CA ALA A 144 -15.98 40.91 -10.81
C ALA A 144 -14.73 41.71 -11.24
N PRO A 145 -14.32 42.73 -10.47
CA PRO A 145 -13.00 43.33 -10.62
C PRO A 145 -11.89 42.26 -10.51
N VAL A 146 -10.76 42.49 -11.19
CA VAL A 146 -9.58 41.62 -11.03
C VAL A 146 -9.25 41.51 -9.55
N THR A 147 -9.28 40.29 -9.04
CA THR A 147 -9.19 39.99 -7.61
C THR A 147 -7.83 39.38 -7.30
N GLU A 148 -7.04 40.03 -6.46
CA GLU A 148 -5.78 39.49 -5.96
C GLU A 148 -6.04 38.58 -4.76
N THR A 149 -5.41 37.41 -4.75
CA THR A 149 -5.37 36.50 -3.60
C THR A 149 -3.94 36.02 -3.39
N GLN A 150 -3.71 35.22 -2.34
CA GLN A 150 -2.43 34.54 -2.14
C GLN A 150 -2.00 33.61 -3.30
N PHE A 151 -2.93 33.25 -4.20
CA PHE A 151 -2.64 32.40 -5.36
C PHE A 151 -2.31 33.18 -6.63
N GLY A 152 -2.51 34.51 -6.63
CA GLY A 152 -2.34 35.38 -7.79
C GLY A 152 -3.60 36.17 -8.14
N PHE A 153 -3.77 36.49 -9.42
CA PHE A 153 -4.89 37.32 -9.90
C PHE A 153 -5.98 36.46 -10.53
N HIS A 154 -7.21 36.71 -10.11
CA HIS A 154 -8.40 36.02 -10.59
C HIS A 154 -9.27 36.96 -11.41
N ILE A 155 -9.68 36.49 -12.58
CA ILE A 155 -10.75 37.09 -13.38
C ILE A 155 -11.97 36.22 -13.16
N ILE A 156 -13.04 36.78 -12.58
CA ILE A 156 -14.16 36.00 -12.05
C ILE A 156 -15.45 36.45 -12.72
N GLN A 157 -16.29 35.50 -13.11
CA GLN A 157 -17.68 35.75 -13.48
C GLN A 157 -18.62 34.96 -12.59
N VAL A 158 -19.59 35.64 -11.98
CA VAL A 158 -20.65 34.98 -11.22
C VAL A 158 -21.68 34.47 -12.23
N THR A 159 -21.92 33.17 -12.25
CA THR A 159 -22.80 32.54 -13.24
C THR A 159 -24.17 32.21 -12.66
N ASP A 160 -24.28 32.00 -11.36
CA ASP A 160 -25.55 31.72 -10.70
C ASP A 160 -25.49 32.00 -9.18
N SER A 161 -26.64 32.03 -8.51
CA SER A 161 -26.74 32.18 -7.05
C SER A 161 -27.88 31.34 -6.48
N ARG A 162 -27.62 30.71 -5.33
CA ARG A 162 -28.66 30.04 -4.53
C ARG A 162 -28.68 30.67 -3.15
N ALA A 163 -29.85 31.14 -2.72
CA ALA A 163 -30.02 31.63 -1.35
C ALA A 163 -29.94 30.47 -0.35
N ALA A 164 -29.55 30.77 0.88
CA ALA A 164 -29.59 29.80 1.97
C ALA A 164 -30.95 29.11 2.03
N GLY A 165 -30.94 27.80 2.20
CA GLY A 165 -32.14 26.99 2.09
C GLY A 165 -31.86 25.51 2.24
N THR A 166 -32.85 24.71 1.88
CA THR A 166 -32.74 23.26 1.85
C THR A 166 -32.92 22.80 0.41
N ASP A 167 -31.99 21.99 -0.08
CA ASP A 167 -32.08 21.42 -1.43
C ASP A 167 -33.40 20.66 -1.57
N PRO A 168 -34.20 20.93 -2.62
CA PRO A 168 -35.48 20.27 -2.83
C PRO A 168 -35.31 18.74 -2.94
N PHE A 169 -36.31 17.99 -2.47
CA PHE A 169 -36.32 16.53 -2.55
C PHE A 169 -35.90 16.00 -3.93
N GLU A 170 -36.43 16.57 -5.02
CA GLU A 170 -36.13 16.12 -6.39
C GLU A 170 -34.64 16.25 -6.77
N VAL A 171 -33.90 17.18 -6.16
CA VAL A 171 -32.46 17.36 -6.41
C VAL A 171 -31.65 16.28 -5.72
N VAL A 172 -32.04 15.90 -4.50
CA VAL A 172 -31.30 14.94 -3.65
C VAL A 172 -31.89 13.53 -3.68
N ARG A 173 -32.97 13.31 -4.43
CA ARG A 173 -33.71 12.04 -4.49
C ARG A 173 -32.81 10.87 -4.89
N GLU A 174 -32.02 11.02 -5.94
CA GLU A 174 -31.13 9.96 -6.44
C GLU A 174 -30.03 9.61 -5.43
N GLU A 175 -29.47 10.60 -4.75
CA GLU A 175 -28.48 10.40 -3.68
C GLU A 175 -29.10 9.62 -2.51
N ILE A 176 -30.30 10.01 -2.08
CA ILE A 176 -31.04 9.31 -1.01
C ILE A 176 -31.33 7.88 -1.42
N GLU A 177 -31.79 7.66 -2.65
CA GLU A 177 -32.09 6.32 -3.18
C GLU A 177 -30.84 5.44 -3.18
N SER A 178 -29.72 5.96 -3.71
CA SER A 178 -28.43 5.26 -3.74
C SER A 178 -27.96 4.88 -2.35
N ARG A 179 -27.99 5.83 -1.41
CA ARG A 179 -27.60 5.63 0.00
C ARG A 179 -28.48 4.58 0.68
N LEU A 180 -29.79 4.65 0.50
CA LEU A 180 -30.72 3.67 1.08
C LEU A 180 -30.56 2.28 0.46
N LYS A 181 -30.39 2.18 -0.86
CA LYS A 181 -30.10 0.90 -1.54
C LYS A 181 -28.79 0.30 -1.04
N ALA A 182 -27.72 1.09 -0.93
CA ALA A 182 -26.42 0.64 -0.45
C ALA A 182 -26.52 0.08 0.98
N ARG A 183 -27.16 0.84 1.89
CA ARG A 183 -27.38 0.41 3.27
C ARG A 183 -28.21 -0.87 3.36
N ARG A 184 -29.36 -0.92 2.68
CA ARG A 184 -30.25 -2.09 2.67
C ARG A 184 -29.57 -3.32 2.05
N THR A 185 -28.75 -3.12 1.02
CA THR A 185 -27.94 -4.18 0.43
C THR A 185 -26.92 -4.72 1.43
N GLN A 186 -26.21 -3.85 2.15
CA GLN A 186 -25.25 -4.26 3.17
C GLN A 186 -25.93 -5.05 4.30
N GLU A 187 -27.06 -4.56 4.80
CA GLU A 187 -27.88 -5.23 5.80
C GLU A 187 -28.32 -6.63 5.31
N LYS A 188 -28.78 -6.71 4.05
CA LYS A 188 -29.21 -7.98 3.43
C LYS A 188 -28.06 -8.97 3.24
N VAL A 189 -26.89 -8.51 2.78
CA VAL A 189 -25.68 -9.35 2.66
C VAL A 189 -25.30 -9.93 4.01
N GLY A 190 -25.29 -9.10 5.07
CA GLY A 190 -25.01 -9.55 6.43
C GLY A 190 -26.01 -10.62 6.89
N ALA A 191 -27.30 -10.28 6.88
CA ALA A 191 -28.35 -11.18 7.34
C ALA A 191 -28.38 -12.52 6.58
N GLU A 192 -28.22 -12.48 5.26
CA GLU A 192 -28.21 -13.69 4.44
C GLU A 192 -26.98 -14.56 4.74
N SER A 193 -25.81 -13.94 4.90
CA SER A 193 -24.59 -14.65 5.26
C SER A 193 -24.66 -15.29 6.64
N ASP A 194 -25.24 -14.61 7.62
CA ASP A 194 -25.41 -15.17 8.97
C ASP A 194 -26.41 -16.32 8.95
N ARG A 195 -27.49 -16.20 8.16
CA ARG A 195 -28.48 -17.27 7.97
C ARG A 195 -27.83 -18.51 7.36
N ILE A 196 -27.10 -18.35 6.27
CA ILE A 196 -26.43 -19.46 5.57
C ILE A 196 -25.39 -20.11 6.49
N ALA A 197 -24.59 -19.30 7.20
CA ALA A 197 -23.60 -19.80 8.15
C ALA A 197 -24.24 -20.59 9.29
N ALA A 198 -25.37 -20.12 9.84
CA ALA A 198 -26.10 -20.83 10.88
C ALA A 198 -26.66 -22.18 10.40
N ARG A 199 -27.14 -22.26 9.15
CA ARG A 199 -27.63 -23.52 8.56
C ARG A 199 -26.53 -24.57 8.49
N VAL A 200 -25.37 -24.24 7.92
CA VAL A 200 -24.24 -25.17 7.84
C VAL A 200 -23.67 -25.51 9.23
N ALA A 201 -23.60 -24.54 10.14
CA ALA A 201 -23.17 -24.77 11.53
C ALA A 201 -24.12 -25.70 12.31
N SER A 202 -25.41 -25.73 11.94
CA SER A 202 -26.41 -26.65 12.53
C SER A 202 -26.31 -28.09 12.02
N GLY A 203 -25.39 -28.37 11.08
CA GLY A 203 -25.14 -29.69 10.53
C GLY A 203 -25.84 -29.96 9.19
N GLU A 204 -26.51 -28.97 8.59
CA GLU A 204 -26.97 -29.10 7.20
C GLU A 204 -25.79 -29.26 6.24
N SER A 205 -25.94 -30.11 5.21
CA SER A 205 -24.88 -30.33 4.22
C SER A 205 -24.55 -29.03 3.49
N PHE A 206 -23.25 -28.69 3.43
CA PHE A 206 -22.74 -27.50 2.72
C PHE A 206 -23.25 -27.42 1.28
N ASP A 207 -23.19 -28.53 0.53
CA ASP A 207 -23.65 -28.57 -0.86
C ASP A 207 -25.18 -28.49 -0.96
N GLY A 208 -25.89 -29.01 0.05
CA GLY A 208 -27.35 -28.92 0.13
C GLY A 208 -27.82 -27.49 0.41
N VAL A 209 -27.13 -26.78 1.30
CA VAL A 209 -27.36 -25.36 1.57
C VAL A 209 -27.04 -24.55 0.31
N ALA A 210 -25.88 -24.76 -0.32
CA ALA A 210 -25.51 -24.07 -1.55
C ALA A 210 -26.57 -24.25 -2.66
N ALA A 211 -27.03 -25.49 -2.89
CA ALA A 211 -28.04 -25.77 -3.90
C ALA A 211 -29.41 -25.14 -3.59
N ALA A 212 -29.84 -25.18 -2.33
CA ALA A 212 -31.10 -24.56 -1.89
C ALA A 212 -31.09 -23.03 -2.06
N GLU A 213 -29.93 -22.41 -1.86
CA GLU A 213 -29.72 -20.97 -1.94
C GLU A 213 -29.29 -20.50 -3.34
N GLY A 214 -29.07 -21.43 -4.29
CA GLY A 214 -28.60 -21.12 -5.64
C GLY A 214 -27.16 -20.59 -5.70
N LEU A 215 -26.33 -20.91 -4.69
CA LEU A 215 -24.96 -20.42 -4.57
C LEU A 215 -23.97 -21.32 -5.31
N GLN A 216 -22.94 -20.70 -5.87
CA GLN A 216 -21.83 -21.44 -6.47
C GLN A 216 -20.84 -21.88 -5.39
N VAL A 217 -20.36 -23.12 -5.51
CA VAL A 217 -19.32 -23.68 -4.65
C VAL A 217 -18.01 -23.75 -5.42
N GLY A 218 -16.98 -23.06 -4.91
CA GLY A 218 -15.62 -23.15 -5.41
C GLY A 218 -14.72 -23.95 -4.49
N GLU A 219 -13.60 -24.47 -5.00
CA GLU A 219 -12.53 -25.09 -4.22
C GLU A 219 -11.22 -24.33 -4.36
N ARG A 220 -10.37 -24.38 -3.33
CA ARG A 220 -9.06 -23.72 -3.34
C ARG A 220 -8.11 -24.32 -2.31
N PHE A 221 -6.81 -24.25 -2.58
CA PHE A 221 -5.78 -24.52 -1.58
C PHE A 221 -5.32 -23.21 -0.93
N VAL A 222 -5.20 -23.22 0.40
CA VAL A 222 -4.79 -22.09 1.22
C VAL A 222 -3.55 -22.48 2.00
N GLU A 223 -2.48 -21.72 1.83
CA GLU A 223 -1.23 -21.86 2.57
C GLU A 223 -1.18 -20.87 3.72
N ARG A 224 -0.60 -21.29 4.85
CA ARG A 224 -0.42 -20.41 6.00
C ARG A 224 0.58 -19.30 5.64
N GLY A 225 0.22 -18.05 5.94
CA GLY A 225 1.05 -16.87 5.67
C GLY A 225 0.76 -16.17 4.33
N ASN A 226 -0.03 -16.79 3.45
CA ASN A 226 -0.48 -16.16 2.20
C ASN A 226 -1.78 -15.38 2.41
N THR A 227 -2.10 -14.47 1.48
CA THR A 227 -3.39 -13.75 1.47
C THR A 227 -4.36 -14.40 0.48
N LEU A 228 -5.67 -14.31 0.75
CA LEU A 228 -6.72 -14.80 -0.15
C LEU A 228 -7.19 -13.73 -1.14
N THR A 229 -6.25 -12.98 -1.71
CA THR A 229 -6.50 -11.83 -2.58
C THR A 229 -7.32 -12.19 -3.82
N GLU A 230 -7.14 -13.40 -4.36
CA GLU A 230 -7.90 -13.90 -5.52
C GLU A 230 -9.39 -14.12 -5.24
N LEU A 231 -9.76 -14.42 -4.00
CA LEU A 231 -11.16 -14.47 -3.57
C LEU A 231 -11.68 -13.09 -3.16
N GLY A 232 -10.87 -12.04 -3.36
CA GLY A 232 -11.18 -10.69 -2.93
C GLY A 232 -11.28 -10.53 -1.42
N VAL A 233 -10.78 -11.48 -0.62
CA VAL A 233 -10.83 -11.41 0.85
C VAL A 233 -10.03 -10.20 1.32
N ILE A 234 -10.65 -9.35 2.12
CA ILE A 234 -10.09 -8.05 2.49
C ILE A 234 -9.22 -8.16 3.75
N ARG A 235 -9.52 -9.12 4.63
CA ARG A 235 -8.86 -9.20 5.93
C ARG A 235 -7.75 -10.26 6.00
N PRO A 236 -6.57 -9.93 6.54
CA PRO A 236 -5.47 -10.88 6.70
C PRO A 236 -5.78 -12.04 7.67
N ASP A 237 -6.61 -11.82 8.70
CA ASP A 237 -6.95 -12.81 9.72
C ASP A 237 -7.87 -13.93 9.22
N ALA A 238 -8.50 -13.76 8.05
CA ALA A 238 -9.35 -14.76 7.43
C ALA A 238 -8.63 -16.10 7.22
N VAL A 239 -7.33 -16.06 6.90
CA VAL A 239 -6.51 -17.26 6.72
C VAL A 239 -6.30 -17.96 8.06
N ASP A 240 -6.02 -17.23 9.13
CA ASP A 240 -5.88 -17.81 10.47
C ASP A 240 -7.19 -18.46 10.93
N GLN A 241 -8.33 -17.82 10.66
CA GLN A 241 -9.65 -18.40 10.93
C GLN A 241 -9.87 -19.71 10.17
N ILE A 242 -9.48 -19.80 8.89
CA ILE A 242 -9.55 -21.03 8.10
C ILE A 242 -8.65 -22.13 8.67
N PHE A 243 -7.45 -21.77 9.11
CA PHE A 243 -6.49 -22.72 9.66
C PHE A 243 -6.87 -23.25 11.05
N ALA A 244 -7.70 -22.52 11.79
CA ALA A 244 -8.27 -22.95 13.05
C ALA A 244 -9.41 -23.99 12.89
N LEU A 245 -9.90 -24.21 11.67
CA LEU A 245 -10.95 -25.17 11.38
C LEU A 245 -10.38 -26.59 11.19
N ASP A 246 -11.11 -27.56 11.75
CA ASP A 246 -10.94 -28.98 11.47
C ASP A 246 -11.58 -29.37 10.13
N THR A 247 -11.20 -30.53 9.60
CA THR A 247 -11.83 -31.10 8.39
C THR A 247 -13.35 -31.22 8.57
N GLY A 248 -14.09 -30.66 7.62
CA GLY A 248 -15.56 -30.60 7.62
C GLY A 248 -16.13 -29.39 8.36
N ALA A 249 -15.38 -28.74 9.25
CA ALA A 249 -15.83 -27.54 9.94
C ALA A 249 -15.98 -26.35 8.99
N THR A 250 -16.86 -25.42 9.35
CA THR A 250 -17.20 -24.24 8.54
C THR A 250 -16.80 -22.94 9.24
N SER A 251 -16.40 -21.93 8.46
CA SER A 251 -16.11 -20.61 9.02
C SER A 251 -17.36 -19.80 9.32
N ALA A 252 -17.20 -18.74 10.11
CA ALA A 252 -18.10 -17.58 10.04
C ALA A 252 -18.00 -16.91 8.65
N PRO A 253 -18.95 -16.03 8.28
CA PRO A 253 -18.85 -15.28 7.03
C PRO A 253 -17.60 -14.38 6.97
N LEU A 254 -16.78 -14.57 5.95
CA LEU A 254 -15.56 -13.80 5.70
C LEU A 254 -15.84 -12.70 4.67
N ASP A 255 -15.41 -11.48 4.95
CA ASP A 255 -15.63 -10.33 4.07
C ASP A 255 -14.75 -10.37 2.80
N THR A 256 -15.37 -10.12 1.65
CA THR A 256 -14.71 -9.97 0.36
C THR A 256 -15.08 -8.65 -0.32
N ARG A 257 -14.35 -8.26 -1.36
CA ARG A 257 -14.68 -7.08 -2.18
C ARG A 257 -16.06 -7.20 -2.86
N SER A 258 -16.45 -8.42 -3.22
CA SER A 258 -17.71 -8.71 -3.93
C SER A 258 -18.87 -9.06 -2.99
N GLY A 259 -18.65 -9.19 -1.68
CA GLY A 259 -19.67 -9.60 -0.72
C GLY A 259 -19.08 -10.34 0.46
N LYS A 260 -19.53 -11.59 0.68
CA LYS A 260 -19.02 -12.46 1.73
C LYS A 260 -18.82 -13.89 1.22
N ILE A 261 -17.93 -14.65 1.84
CA ILE A 261 -17.78 -16.09 1.61
C ILE A 261 -17.94 -16.86 2.91
N ILE A 262 -18.44 -18.09 2.81
CA ILE A 262 -18.42 -19.07 3.91
C ILE A 262 -17.61 -20.25 3.44
N VAL A 263 -16.63 -20.68 4.23
CA VAL A 263 -15.72 -21.76 3.84
C VAL A 263 -16.00 -23.04 4.63
N SER A 264 -15.57 -24.18 4.08
CA SER A 264 -15.48 -25.46 4.78
C SER A 264 -14.15 -26.11 4.42
N VAL A 265 -13.46 -26.69 5.41
CA VAL A 265 -12.19 -27.39 5.17
C VAL A 265 -12.48 -28.79 4.61
N ILE A 266 -11.93 -29.09 3.45
CA ILE A 266 -11.97 -30.40 2.81
C ILE A 266 -10.81 -31.27 3.31
N GLU A 267 -9.62 -30.67 3.42
CA GLU A 267 -8.39 -31.39 3.75
C GLU A 267 -7.43 -30.51 4.54
N VAL A 268 -6.78 -31.14 5.53
CA VAL A 268 -5.74 -30.53 6.37
C VAL A 268 -4.39 -31.13 5.98
N THR A 269 -3.50 -30.30 5.44
CA THR A 269 -2.11 -30.69 5.14
C THR A 269 -1.21 -30.17 6.26
N ALA A 270 -0.57 -31.08 7.00
CA ALA A 270 0.38 -30.72 8.06
C ALA A 270 1.74 -30.28 7.49
N ALA A 271 2.48 -29.50 8.27
CA ALA A 271 3.85 -29.13 7.91
C ALA A 271 4.74 -30.38 7.97
N THR A 272 5.10 -30.92 6.80
CA THR A 272 5.93 -32.11 6.69
C THR A 272 7.12 -31.84 5.79
N VAL A 273 8.23 -32.52 6.06
CA VAL A 273 9.33 -32.61 5.11
C VAL A 273 8.81 -33.34 3.87
N ALA A 274 8.93 -32.72 2.70
CA ALA A 274 8.53 -33.35 1.45
C ALA A 274 9.45 -34.56 1.17
N PRO A 275 8.91 -35.73 0.76
CA PRO A 275 9.74 -36.88 0.41
C PRO A 275 10.81 -36.53 -0.63
N PHE A 276 12.00 -37.13 -0.50
CA PHE A 276 13.13 -36.88 -1.42
C PHE A 276 12.73 -36.99 -2.90
N GLU A 277 11.89 -37.96 -3.26
CA GLU A 277 11.41 -38.17 -4.64
C GLU A 277 10.65 -36.96 -5.21
N GLU A 278 9.93 -36.20 -4.38
CA GLU A 278 9.20 -35.01 -4.79
C GLU A 278 10.12 -33.79 -4.95
N VAL A 279 11.17 -33.71 -4.12
CA VAL A 279 12.09 -32.56 -4.08
C VAL A 279 13.46 -32.84 -4.71
N GLU A 280 13.66 -34.00 -5.34
CA GLU A 280 14.97 -34.40 -5.90
C GLU A 280 15.53 -33.34 -6.86
N SER A 281 14.66 -32.72 -7.66
CA SER A 281 15.04 -31.64 -8.59
C SER A 281 15.55 -30.40 -7.85
N GLN A 282 14.90 -30.00 -6.76
CA GLN A 282 15.32 -28.88 -5.92
C GLN A 282 16.63 -29.21 -5.20
N VAL A 283 16.70 -30.37 -4.55
CA VAL A 283 17.91 -30.86 -3.87
C VAL A 283 19.12 -30.89 -4.82
N ARG A 284 18.92 -31.33 -6.06
CA ARG A 284 19.97 -31.33 -7.09
C ARG A 284 20.48 -29.92 -7.38
N GLN A 285 19.59 -28.94 -7.44
CA GLN A 285 19.96 -27.55 -7.65
C GLN A 285 20.74 -27.01 -6.45
N ASP A 286 20.26 -27.24 -5.23
CA ASP A 286 20.91 -26.74 -4.01
C ASP A 286 22.33 -27.33 -3.83
N VAL A 287 22.47 -28.63 -4.09
CA VAL A 287 23.79 -29.31 -4.09
C VAL A 287 24.70 -28.74 -5.19
N LEU A 288 24.17 -28.45 -6.38
CA LEU A 288 24.95 -27.86 -7.45
C LEU A 288 25.43 -26.45 -7.05
N GLU A 289 24.55 -25.64 -6.47
CA GLU A 289 24.88 -24.30 -5.98
C GLU A 289 25.95 -24.35 -4.88
N GLU A 290 25.85 -25.27 -3.93
CA GLU A 290 26.88 -25.44 -2.90
C GLU A 290 28.21 -25.88 -3.49
N LYS A 291 28.20 -26.80 -4.46
CA LYS A 291 29.43 -27.20 -5.17
C LYS A 291 30.05 -26.05 -5.96
N MET A 292 29.23 -25.23 -6.61
CA MET A 292 29.72 -24.05 -7.31
C MET A 292 30.38 -23.08 -6.33
N ARG A 293 29.76 -22.82 -5.16
CA ARG A 293 30.34 -21.99 -4.10
C ARG A 293 31.67 -22.56 -3.59
N GLN A 294 31.69 -23.87 -3.29
CA GLN A 294 32.91 -24.55 -2.85
C GLN A 294 34.02 -24.50 -3.90
N SER A 295 33.69 -24.75 -5.17
CA SER A 295 34.65 -24.68 -6.27
C SER A 295 35.20 -23.27 -6.46
N ALA A 296 34.36 -22.24 -6.37
CA ALA A 296 34.81 -20.84 -6.44
C ALA A 296 35.78 -20.51 -5.31
N TYR A 297 35.49 -20.99 -4.10
CA TYR A 297 36.39 -20.83 -2.95
C TYR A 297 37.73 -21.56 -3.14
N ASP A 298 37.72 -22.80 -3.61
CA ASP A 298 38.95 -23.57 -3.83
C ASP A 298 39.81 -22.97 -4.95
N MET A 299 39.18 -22.46 -6.01
CA MET A 299 39.87 -21.71 -7.07
C MET A 299 40.51 -20.45 -6.52
N ALA A 300 39.77 -19.68 -5.71
CA ALA A 300 40.29 -18.48 -5.06
C ALA A 300 41.49 -18.80 -4.16
N VAL A 301 41.38 -19.81 -3.29
CA VAL A 301 42.49 -20.26 -2.42
C VAL A 301 43.70 -20.68 -3.25
N THR A 302 43.49 -21.40 -4.35
CA THR A 302 44.57 -21.84 -5.24
C THR A 302 45.26 -20.66 -5.92
N ALA A 303 44.49 -19.70 -6.45
CA ALA A 303 45.01 -18.48 -7.08
C ALA A 303 45.78 -17.59 -6.10
N THR A 304 45.45 -17.66 -4.81
CA THR A 304 46.14 -16.95 -3.72
C THR A 304 47.20 -17.80 -2.99
N SER A 305 47.74 -18.84 -3.63
CA SER A 305 48.80 -19.66 -3.03
C SER A 305 50.19 -19.03 -3.25
N GLY A 306 51.02 -19.00 -2.20
CA GLY A 306 52.36 -18.40 -2.26
C GLY A 306 52.38 -16.88 -2.01
N ASP A 307 53.26 -16.16 -2.71
CA ASP A 307 53.28 -14.70 -2.68
C ASP A 307 52.42 -14.15 -3.82
N TRP A 308 51.39 -13.40 -3.47
CA TRP A 308 50.34 -12.93 -4.39
C TRP A 308 49.87 -11.52 -4.02
N ASP A 309 49.42 -10.74 -4.99
CA ASP A 309 48.66 -9.50 -4.80
C ASP A 309 47.30 -9.57 -5.53
N LEU A 310 46.41 -8.60 -5.29
CA LEU A 310 45.07 -8.60 -5.92
C LEU A 310 45.14 -8.64 -7.44
N ALA A 311 46.11 -7.95 -8.06
CA ALA A 311 46.26 -7.91 -9.51
C ALA A 311 46.65 -9.28 -10.08
N SER A 312 47.57 -9.99 -9.42
CA SER A 312 48.01 -11.33 -9.79
C SER A 312 46.91 -12.37 -9.58
N ALA A 313 46.15 -12.30 -8.48
CA ALA A 313 45.03 -13.19 -8.21
C ALA A 313 43.86 -12.97 -9.19
N ALA A 314 43.52 -11.71 -9.46
CA ALA A 314 42.50 -11.35 -10.45
C ALA A 314 42.87 -11.87 -11.85
N LYS A 315 44.13 -11.69 -12.27
CA LYS A 315 44.62 -12.25 -13.53
C LYS A 315 44.57 -13.78 -13.58
N ALA A 316 44.89 -14.46 -12.48
CA ALA A 316 44.86 -15.92 -12.42
C ALA A 316 43.44 -16.49 -12.51
N LEU A 317 42.44 -15.73 -12.08
CA LEU A 317 41.02 -16.10 -12.10
C LEU A 317 40.24 -15.50 -13.28
N ASP A 318 40.90 -14.72 -14.15
CA ASP A 318 40.26 -13.94 -15.23
C ASP A 318 39.16 -12.99 -14.71
N LEU A 319 39.45 -12.30 -13.61
CA LEU A 319 38.58 -11.35 -12.93
C LEU A 319 39.14 -9.93 -12.99
N GLU A 320 38.26 -8.95 -12.76
CA GLU A 320 38.64 -7.54 -12.58
C GLU A 320 38.67 -7.19 -11.09
N VAL A 321 39.68 -6.41 -10.68
CA VAL A 321 39.76 -5.86 -9.32
C VAL A 321 38.75 -4.72 -9.20
N GLN A 322 37.90 -4.78 -8.18
CA GLN A 322 36.93 -3.73 -7.87
C GLN A 322 37.30 -2.99 -6.59
N ASP A 323 37.02 -1.69 -6.57
CA ASP A 323 37.09 -0.87 -5.35
C ASP A 323 35.76 -1.00 -4.59
N SER A 324 35.83 -1.35 -3.31
CA SER A 324 34.63 -1.48 -2.47
C SER A 324 34.04 -0.14 -2.07
N GLY A 325 34.80 0.96 -2.20
CA GLY A 325 34.55 2.20 -1.47
C GLY A 325 34.69 2.01 0.04
N ASP A 326 34.21 3.00 0.79
CA ASP A 326 34.19 2.96 2.25
C ASP A 326 33.09 1.99 2.72
N LEU A 327 33.51 0.97 3.48
CA LEU A 327 32.60 0.01 4.09
C LEU A 327 32.52 0.26 5.60
N ALA A 328 31.29 0.34 6.12
CA ALA A 328 31.04 0.36 7.56
C ALA A 328 30.78 -1.07 8.09
N PRO A 329 30.97 -1.34 9.39
CA PRO A 329 30.54 -2.61 9.99
C PRO A 329 29.06 -2.90 9.70
N GLY A 330 28.77 -4.10 9.22
CA GLY A 330 27.46 -4.52 8.74
C GLY A 330 27.24 -4.35 7.22
N ALA A 331 28.06 -3.52 6.56
CA ALA A 331 28.04 -3.38 5.10
C ALA A 331 28.78 -4.54 4.41
N SER A 332 28.62 -4.68 3.10
CA SER A 332 29.28 -5.73 2.30
C SER A 332 29.78 -5.20 0.97
N PRO A 333 30.91 -5.71 0.46
CA PRO A 333 31.37 -5.40 -0.87
C PRO A 333 30.32 -5.76 -1.93
N SER A 334 30.29 -5.00 -3.02
CA SER A 334 29.44 -5.31 -4.17
C SER A 334 29.74 -6.72 -4.69
N GLY A 335 28.69 -7.45 -5.06
CA GLY A 335 28.81 -8.83 -5.57
C GLY A 335 29.08 -9.91 -4.51
N ALA A 336 29.31 -9.57 -3.24
CA ALA A 336 29.46 -10.58 -2.18
C ALA A 336 28.15 -11.31 -1.84
N GLY A 337 26.99 -10.69 -2.12
CA GLY A 337 25.67 -11.28 -1.85
C GLY A 337 25.21 -11.17 -0.39
N GLY A 338 25.85 -10.33 0.42
CA GLY A 338 25.45 -10.02 1.80
C GLY A 338 26.59 -10.12 2.82
N GLY A 339 26.33 -9.62 4.03
CA GLY A 339 27.33 -9.48 5.10
C GLY A 339 27.32 -10.65 6.05
N THR A 340 28.11 -11.67 5.75
CA THR A 340 28.26 -12.83 6.64
C THR A 340 29.01 -12.45 7.92
N GLU A 341 28.74 -13.16 9.00
CA GLU A 341 29.47 -12.98 10.27
C GLU A 341 30.99 -13.15 10.10
N GLU A 342 31.39 -14.11 9.26
CA GLU A 342 32.79 -14.35 8.89
C GLU A 342 33.42 -13.15 8.17
N LEU A 343 32.70 -12.56 7.20
CA LEU A 343 33.14 -11.36 6.50
C LEU A 343 33.26 -10.18 7.46
N GLN A 344 32.28 -9.98 8.36
CA GLN A 344 32.31 -8.90 9.34
C GLN A 344 33.49 -9.04 10.30
N GLY A 345 33.68 -10.22 10.88
CA GLY A 345 34.78 -10.49 11.80
C GLY A 345 36.15 -10.32 11.14
N THR A 346 36.25 -10.66 9.85
CA THR A 346 37.53 -10.63 9.11
C THR A 346 37.89 -9.23 8.60
N LEU A 347 36.92 -8.42 8.18
CA LEU A 347 37.20 -7.08 7.63
C LEU A 347 37.15 -5.97 8.70
N PHE A 348 36.40 -6.17 9.78
CA PHE A 348 36.19 -5.14 10.81
C PHE A 348 36.68 -5.53 12.22
N GLY A 349 37.34 -6.67 12.37
CA GLY A 349 37.94 -7.08 13.63
C GLY A 349 39.07 -6.15 14.11
N ASP A 350 39.33 -6.12 15.42
CA ASP A 350 40.35 -5.24 16.01
C ASP A 350 41.76 -5.46 15.43
N GLN A 351 42.04 -6.70 15.00
CA GLN A 351 43.35 -7.14 14.52
C GLN A 351 43.62 -6.79 13.05
N VAL A 352 42.64 -6.25 12.32
CA VAL A 352 42.75 -5.97 10.88
C VAL A 352 43.73 -4.82 10.62
N ARG A 353 44.62 -4.98 9.65
CA ARG A 353 45.65 -4.01 9.28
C ARG A 353 45.57 -3.68 7.79
N ILE A 354 46.01 -2.48 7.44
CA ILE A 354 46.24 -2.12 6.04
C ILE A 354 47.29 -3.08 5.47
N GLY A 355 46.97 -3.71 4.34
CA GLY A 355 47.75 -4.75 3.70
C GLY A 355 47.30 -6.17 4.01
N ASP A 356 46.39 -6.37 4.97
CA ASP A 356 45.80 -7.69 5.22
C ASP A 356 45.06 -8.17 3.98
N ARG A 357 45.27 -9.42 3.61
CA ARG A 357 44.75 -10.00 2.37
C ARG A 357 44.32 -11.44 2.61
N GLY A 358 43.29 -11.89 1.91
CA GLY A 358 42.77 -13.24 2.12
C GLY A 358 41.64 -13.61 1.18
N VAL A 359 41.08 -14.79 1.45
CA VAL A 359 39.92 -15.34 0.76
C VAL A 359 38.83 -15.61 1.79
N LEU A 360 37.61 -15.20 1.50
CA LEU A 360 36.43 -15.39 2.35
C LEU A 360 35.34 -16.12 1.61
N ARG A 361 34.57 -16.92 2.35
CA ARG A 361 33.30 -17.47 1.85
C ARG A 361 32.22 -16.41 1.95
N VAL A 362 31.48 -16.25 0.86
CA VAL A 362 30.36 -15.32 0.77
C VAL A 362 29.17 -16.00 0.08
N PRO A 363 27.92 -15.54 0.27
CA PRO A 363 26.75 -16.17 -0.34
C PRO A 363 26.86 -16.31 -1.87
N ALA A 364 27.54 -15.36 -2.52
CA ALA A 364 27.80 -15.40 -3.95
C ALA A 364 28.95 -16.34 -4.39
N GLY A 365 29.65 -16.99 -3.46
CA GLY A 365 30.80 -17.86 -3.73
C GLY A 365 32.00 -17.54 -2.84
N ALA A 366 33.00 -16.87 -3.41
CA ALA A 366 34.22 -16.49 -2.69
C ALA A 366 34.65 -15.07 -3.00
N LEU A 367 35.22 -14.41 -2.00
CA LEU A 367 35.75 -13.05 -2.09
C LEU A 367 37.25 -13.09 -1.83
N VAL A 368 38.05 -12.69 -2.83
CA VAL A 368 39.47 -12.38 -2.63
C VAL A 368 39.58 -10.90 -2.30
N TYR A 369 40.19 -10.57 -1.16
CA TYR A 369 40.24 -9.19 -0.68
C TYR A 369 41.67 -8.78 -0.31
N ALA A 370 41.92 -7.46 -0.34
CA ALA A 370 43.03 -6.84 0.36
C ALA A 370 42.54 -5.52 0.99
N VAL A 371 42.90 -5.30 2.24
CA VAL A 371 42.54 -4.10 3.00
C VAL A 371 43.49 -2.97 2.60
N THR A 372 42.99 -2.02 1.82
CA THR A 372 43.78 -0.88 1.31
C THR A 372 43.73 0.35 2.22
N GLY A 373 42.68 0.45 3.05
CA GLY A 373 42.49 1.54 3.99
C GLY A 373 41.80 1.05 5.26
N ARG A 374 42.11 1.71 6.37
CA ARG A 374 41.39 1.55 7.64
C ARG A 374 41.25 2.93 8.26
N GLU A 375 40.02 3.39 8.38
CA GLU A 375 39.74 4.60 9.14
C GLU A 375 39.57 4.22 10.62
N PRO A 376 40.40 4.75 11.53
CA PRO A 376 40.21 4.50 12.95
C PRO A 376 38.92 5.18 13.40
N PHE A 377 38.29 4.58 14.42
CA PHE A 377 37.22 5.24 15.12
C PHE A 377 37.68 6.62 15.61
N ASP A 378 37.04 7.68 15.12
CA ASP A 378 37.26 9.05 15.59
C ASP A 378 36.22 9.38 16.67
N PRO A 379 36.64 9.53 17.95
CA PRO A 379 35.73 9.89 19.03
C PRO A 379 35.02 11.22 18.78
N VAL A 380 35.64 12.18 18.07
CA VAL A 380 35.05 13.52 17.85
C VAL A 380 33.93 13.45 16.81
N SER A 381 34.19 12.81 15.68
CA SER A 381 33.16 12.53 14.67
C SER A 381 32.03 11.67 15.24
N PHE A 382 32.36 10.65 16.05
CA PHE A 382 31.35 9.85 16.74
C PHE A 382 30.50 10.69 17.69
N GLN A 383 31.07 11.55 18.52
CA GLN A 383 30.28 12.40 19.42
C GLN A 383 29.31 13.32 18.66
N SER A 384 29.71 13.77 17.47
CA SER A 384 28.88 14.61 16.60
C SER A 384 27.75 13.79 15.95
N ALA A 385 28.02 12.53 15.55
CA ALA A 385 27.04 11.63 14.94
C ALA A 385 26.17 10.86 15.97
N LYS A 386 26.60 10.81 17.24
CA LYS A 386 25.99 10.03 18.32
C LYS A 386 24.49 10.29 18.49
N PRO A 387 23.95 11.52 18.41
CA PRO A 387 22.51 11.74 18.52
C PRO A 387 21.72 11.01 17.43
N GLY A 388 22.18 11.07 16.18
CA GLY A 388 21.54 10.36 15.05
C GLY A 388 21.62 8.85 15.19
N LEU A 389 22.81 8.33 15.48
CA LEU A 389 23.02 6.89 15.71
C LEU A 389 22.22 6.37 16.91
N THR A 390 21.99 7.19 17.94
CA THR A 390 21.14 6.82 19.08
C THR A 390 19.68 6.68 18.65
N VAL A 391 19.16 7.59 17.83
CA VAL A 391 17.79 7.52 17.31
C VAL A 391 17.61 6.27 16.44
N GLU A 392 18.59 5.98 15.57
CA GLU A 392 18.58 4.80 14.70
C GLU A 392 18.63 3.50 15.52
N LEU A 393 19.60 3.35 16.43
CA LEU A 393 19.71 2.17 17.29
C LEU A 393 18.50 1.98 18.21
N GLU A 394 17.91 3.07 18.70
CA GLU A 394 16.65 3.00 19.45
C GLU A 394 15.50 2.52 18.58
N SER A 395 15.40 3.01 17.34
CA SER A 395 14.41 2.56 16.37
C SER A 395 14.57 1.06 16.09
N ASP A 396 15.79 0.61 15.81
CA ASP A 396 16.09 -0.78 15.51
C ASP A 396 15.82 -1.69 16.70
N ARG A 397 16.22 -1.29 17.92
CA ARG A 397 15.91 -2.04 19.15
C ARG A 397 14.42 -2.06 19.43
N LYS A 398 13.70 -0.95 19.22
CA LYS A 398 12.24 -0.91 19.36
C LYS A 398 11.59 -1.86 18.37
N ASN A 399 12.05 -1.89 17.12
CA ASN A 399 11.55 -2.79 16.09
C ASN A 399 11.85 -4.25 16.43
N ALA A 400 13.10 -4.60 16.74
CA ALA A 400 13.49 -5.96 17.10
C ALA A 400 12.79 -6.46 18.38
N LEU A 401 12.66 -5.60 19.40
CA LEU A 401 11.90 -5.93 20.61
C LEU A 401 10.42 -6.09 20.29
N ARG A 402 9.84 -5.22 19.46
CA ARG A 402 8.45 -5.34 19.02
C ARG A 402 8.23 -6.65 18.30
N GLU A 403 9.08 -7.02 17.34
CA GLU A 403 8.98 -8.29 16.63
C GLU A 403 9.18 -9.48 17.58
N SER A 404 10.15 -9.44 18.49
CA SER A 404 10.35 -10.52 19.47
C SER A 404 9.20 -10.66 20.47
N ILE A 405 8.65 -9.55 20.96
CA ILE A 405 7.47 -9.53 21.82
C ILE A 405 6.25 -10.02 21.02
N LEU A 406 6.05 -9.56 19.79
CA LEU A 406 4.96 -10.02 18.94
C LEU A 406 5.05 -11.53 18.69
N THR A 407 6.23 -12.05 18.33
CA THR A 407 6.46 -13.49 18.18
C THR A 407 6.20 -14.23 19.48
N LYS A 408 6.75 -13.78 20.61
CA LYS A 408 6.55 -14.43 21.92
C LYS A 408 5.13 -14.31 22.48
N LEU A 409 4.41 -13.23 22.18
CA LEU A 409 3.02 -13.03 22.56
C LEU A 409 2.12 -13.88 21.67
N ARG A 410 2.39 -13.96 20.36
CA ARG A 410 1.71 -14.89 19.45
C ARG A 410 1.93 -16.35 19.84
N ASP A 411 3.11 -16.69 20.36
CA ASP A 411 3.42 -18.06 20.80
C ASP A 411 2.84 -18.41 22.19
N ARG A 412 2.61 -17.43 23.08
CA ARG A 412 2.16 -17.68 24.47
C ARG A 412 0.74 -17.25 24.81
N HIS A 413 0.15 -16.38 24.03
CA HIS A 413 -1.18 -15.83 24.29
C HIS A 413 -2.06 -15.97 23.06
N GLU A 414 -3.32 -16.31 23.31
CA GLU A 414 -4.38 -16.29 22.30
C GLU A 414 -4.59 -14.83 21.87
N VAL A 415 -4.39 -14.55 20.58
CA VAL A 415 -4.51 -13.19 20.02
C VAL A 415 -5.96 -12.97 19.59
N GLU A 416 -6.75 -12.27 20.42
CA GLU A 416 -8.07 -11.79 20.03
C GLU A 416 -7.98 -10.42 19.35
N ILE A 417 -8.39 -10.35 18.08
CA ILE A 417 -8.43 -9.11 17.31
C ILE A 417 -9.77 -8.42 17.55
N ASN A 418 -9.75 -7.25 18.21
CA ASN A 418 -10.95 -6.44 18.41
C ASN A 418 -11.38 -5.78 17.09
N GLN A 419 -12.31 -6.44 16.39
CA GLN A 419 -12.76 -6.05 15.07
C GLN A 419 -13.43 -4.66 15.00
N THR A 420 -13.91 -4.13 16.12
CA THR A 420 -14.56 -2.81 16.20
C THR A 420 -13.58 -1.66 15.99
N LEU A 421 -12.33 -1.81 16.47
CA LEU A 421 -11.31 -0.77 16.37
C LEU A 421 -10.64 -0.74 14.98
N VAL A 422 -10.47 -1.92 14.36
CA VAL A 422 -9.90 -2.08 13.02
C VAL A 422 -10.80 -1.41 11.97
N GLY A 423 -12.13 -1.51 12.11
CA GLY A 423 -13.09 -0.84 11.22
C GLY A 423 -13.14 0.69 11.31
N GLN A 424 -12.58 1.31 12.36
CA GLN A 424 -12.52 2.78 12.49
C GLN A 424 -11.28 3.40 11.83
N ILE A 425 -10.18 2.64 11.70
CA ILE A 425 -8.94 3.09 11.07
C ILE A 425 -9.06 3.09 9.54
N ASP A 426 -9.86 2.18 8.98
CA ASP A 426 -10.20 2.15 7.54
C ASP A 426 -11.11 3.32 7.09
N GLY A 427 -11.62 4.15 8.02
CA GLY A 427 -12.46 5.32 7.73
C GLY A 427 -11.71 6.65 7.52
N ILE A 428 -10.37 6.67 7.57
CA ILE A 428 -9.55 7.90 7.48
C ILE A 428 -8.79 8.00 6.13
N ARG A 429 -8.99 7.10 5.16
CA ARG A 429 -8.37 7.18 3.83
C ARG A 429 -9.36 7.51 2.72
#